data_AF-A0A2P8CAJ1-F1
#
_entry.id   AF-A0A2P8CAJ1-F1
#
_cell.length_a   1.000
_cell.length_b   1.000
_cell.length_c   1.000
_cell.angle_alpha   90.00
_cell.angle_beta   90.00
_cell.angle_gamma   90.00
#
_symmetry.space_group_name_H-M   'P 1'
#
loop_
_entity.id
_entity.type
_entity.pdbx_description
1 polymer ?
#
loop_
_entity_poly.entity_id
_entity_poly.type
_entity_poly.pdbx_seq_one_letter_code
_entity_poly.pdbx_strand_id
1 'polypeptide(L)' 'MNPKETNREKYERISQLIGEQRYGEALNELNKWEADHHQFPEGKILRSQLEEILRYQNLDIYANTNLFMDPWFDE' A
#
# COMPACT_ATOMS: atom_id res chain seq x y z
N MET A 1 23.39 -5.72 -17.37
CA MET A 1 22.34 -6.15 -16.42
C MET A 1 21.28 -6.90 -17.19
N ASN A 2 20.89 -8.08 -16.71
CA ASN A 2 19.89 -8.92 -17.37
C ASN A 2 18.49 -8.41 -16.97
N PRO A 3 17.60 -8.04 -17.90
CA PRO A 3 16.29 -7.45 -17.57
C PRO A 3 15.44 -8.33 -16.65
N LYS A 4 15.63 -9.67 -16.69
CA LYS A 4 14.94 -10.62 -15.81
C LYS A 4 15.38 -10.56 -14.34
N GLU A 5 16.65 -10.26 -14.07
CA GLU A 5 17.16 -10.12 -12.70
C GLU A 5 16.57 -8.87 -12.03
N THR A 6 16.54 -7.76 -12.78
CA THR A 6 15.97 -6.48 -12.33
C THR A 6 14.50 -6.58 -11.90
N ASN A 7 13.69 -7.39 -12.59
CA ASN A 7 12.27 -7.55 -12.26
C ASN A 7 12.05 -8.37 -10.99
N ARG A 8 12.91 -9.36 -10.73
CA ARG A 8 12.86 -10.13 -9.50
C ARG A 8 13.23 -9.27 -8.29
N GLU A 9 14.29 -8.47 -8.41
CA GLU A 9 14.73 -7.55 -7.36
C GLU A 9 13.66 -6.52 -7.00
N LYS A 10 12.95 -5.96 -8.01
CA LYS A 10 11.83 -5.04 -7.79
C LYS A 10 10.67 -5.71 -7.04
N TYR A 11 10.33 -6.95 -7.39
CA TYR A 11 9.28 -7.69 -6.69
C TYR A 11 9.67 -8.04 -5.24
N GLU A 12 10.90 -8.47 -5.02
CA GLU A 12 11.44 -8.75 -3.68
C GLU A 12 11.41 -7.49 -2.81
N ARG A 13 11.72 -6.32 -3.39
CA ARG A 13 11.64 -5.04 -2.68
C ARG A 13 10.21 -4.67 -2.27
N ILE A 14 9.23 -4.83 -3.18
CA ILE A 14 7.81 -4.59 -2.87
C ILE A 14 7.33 -5.54 -1.77
N SER A 15 7.67 -6.83 -1.88
CA SER A 15 7.34 -7.85 -0.88
C SER A 15 7.93 -7.52 0.51
N GLN A 16 9.19 -7.07 0.55
CA GLN A 16 9.82 -6.64 1.80
C GLN A 16 9.07 -5.46 2.42
N LEU A 17 8.72 -4.44 1.63
CA LEU A 17 7.98 -3.27 2.12
C LEU A 17 6.60 -3.65 2.67
N ILE A 18 5.92 -4.63 2.05
CA ILE A 18 4.65 -5.18 2.55
C ILE A 18 4.87 -5.90 3.90
N GLY A 19 5.92 -6.71 4.02
CA GLY A 19 6.27 -7.39 5.28
C GLY A 19 6.61 -6.41 6.42
N GLU A 20 7.21 -5.27 6.08
CA GLU A 20 7.48 -4.15 7.00
C GLU A 20 6.24 -3.28 7.28
N GLN A 21 5.08 -3.59 6.71
CA GLN A 21 3.84 -2.80 6.80
C GLN A 21 3.96 -1.37 6.24
N ARG A 22 4.96 -1.11 5.38
CA ARG A 22 5.22 0.17 4.73
C ARG A 22 4.43 0.28 3.43
N TYR A 23 3.11 0.16 3.52
CA TYR A 23 2.22 0.01 2.37
C TYR A 23 2.25 1.19 1.39
N GLY A 24 2.45 2.41 1.88
CA GLY A 24 2.59 3.59 1.02
C GLY A 24 3.85 3.54 0.15
N GLU A 25 4.95 3.03 0.69
CA GLU A 25 6.19 2.86 -0.06
C GLU A 25 6.11 1.67 -1.02
N ALA A 26 5.46 0.58 -0.60
CA ALA A 26 5.18 -0.56 -1.47
C ALA A 26 4.34 -0.13 -2.69
N LEU A 27 3.31 0.69 -2.47
CA LEU A 27 2.46 1.22 -3.54
C LEU A 27 3.24 2.13 -4.50
N ASN A 28 4.12 2.98 -3.97
CA ASN A 28 4.98 3.83 -4.80
C ASN A 28 5.95 3.02 -5.67
N GLU A 29 6.59 2.00 -5.12
CA GLU A 29 7.49 1.13 -5.90
C GLU A 29 6.72 0.31 -6.96
N LEU A 30 5.52 -0.16 -6.63
CA LEU A 30 4.64 -0.85 -7.58
C LEU A 30 4.23 0.08 -8.74
N ASN A 31 3.84 1.32 -8.45
CA ASN A 31 3.46 2.29 -9.49
C ASN A 31 4.64 2.62 -10.43
N LYS A 32 5.85 2.78 -9.90
CA LYS A 32 7.06 2.96 -10.73
C LYS A 32 7.28 1.75 -11.64
N TRP A 33 7.08 0.55 -11.09
CA TRP A 33 7.28 -0.68 -11.85
C TRP A 33 6.24 -0.86 -12.96
N GLU A 34 4.98 -0.55 -12.70
CA GLU A 34 3.90 -0.54 -13.70
C GLU A 34 4.11 0.51 -14.80
N ALA A 35 4.66 1.69 -14.47
CA ALA A 35 4.99 2.71 -15.46
C ALA A 35 6.07 2.22 -16.46
N ASP A 36 7.07 1.48 -15.96
CA ASP A 36 8.13 0.89 -16.77
C ASP A 36 7.65 -0.33 -17.58
N HIS A 37 6.60 -1.03 -17.11
CA HIS A 37 6.13 -2.30 -17.67
C HIS A 37 4.63 -2.25 -17.98
N HIS A 38 4.29 -2.00 -19.24
CA HIS A 38 2.90 -1.82 -19.71
C HIS A 38 1.98 -3.06 -19.57
N GLN A 39 2.46 -4.20 -19.08
CA GLN A 39 1.68 -5.45 -19.00
C GLN A 39 2.03 -6.26 -17.75
N PHE A 40 1.48 -5.88 -16.59
CA PHE A 40 1.46 -6.73 -15.41
C PHE A 40 0.06 -6.74 -14.77
N PRO A 41 -0.86 -7.62 -15.24
CA PRO A 41 -2.22 -7.72 -14.72
C PRO A 41 -2.29 -7.96 -13.20
N GLU A 42 -1.36 -8.76 -12.68
CA GLU A 42 -1.21 -9.05 -11.26
C GLU A 42 -0.81 -7.80 -10.45
N GLY A 43 -0.08 -6.87 -11.07
CA GLY A 43 0.27 -5.56 -10.50
C GLY A 43 -0.96 -4.75 -10.17
N LYS A 44 -1.97 -4.75 -11.05
CA LYS A 44 -3.22 -4.02 -10.83
C LYS A 44 -3.99 -4.54 -9.62
N ILE A 45 -3.99 -5.86 -9.43
CA ILE A 45 -4.63 -6.50 -8.27
C ILE A 45 -3.91 -6.10 -7.00
N LEU A 46 -2.58 -6.23 -6.98
CA LEU A 46 -1.76 -5.86 -5.83
C LEU A 46 -1.90 -4.37 -5.47
N ARG A 47 -1.96 -3.51 -6.49
CA ARG A 47 -2.19 -2.06 -6.32
C ARG A 47 -3.53 -1.79 -5.65
N SER A 48 -4.59 -2.42 -6.14
CA SER A 48 -5.93 -2.28 -5.55
C SER A 48 -5.97 -2.72 -4.09
N GLN A 49 -5.27 -3.80 -3.75
CA GLN A 49 -5.17 -4.29 -2.36
C GLN A 49 -4.40 -3.30 -1.48
N LEU A 50 -3.29 -2.75 -1.96
CA LEU A 50 -2.50 -1.75 -1.21
C LEU A 50 -3.29 -0.45 -0.99
N GLU A 51 -4.02 0.01 -2.00
CA GLU A 51 -4.91 1.17 -1.89
C GLU A 51 -6.02 0.96 -0.87
N GLU A 52 -6.62 -0.24 -0.84
CA GLU A 52 -7.65 -0.59 0.13
C GLU A 52 -7.12 -0.64 1.56
N ILE A 53 -5.94 -1.25 1.78
CA ILE A 53 -5.26 -1.25 3.08
C ILE A 53 -5.01 0.18 3.57
N LEU A 54 -4.44 1.03 2.72
CA LEU A 54 -4.16 2.42 3.06
C LEU A 54 -5.44 3.21 3.37
N ARG A 55 -6.54 2.94 2.64
CA ARG A 55 -7.84 3.54 2.91
C ARG A 55 -8.35 3.16 4.30
N TYR A 56 -8.28 1.88 4.68
CA TYR A 56 -8.71 1.44 6.01
C TYR A 56 -7.81 1.97 7.13
N GLN A 57 -6.48 2.00 6.93
CA GLN A 57 -5.56 2.61 7.90
C GLN A 57 -5.90 4.09 8.14
N ASN A 58 -6.22 4.83 7.09
CA ASN A 58 -6.65 6.22 7.23
C ASN A 58 -8.01 6.34 7.95
N LEU A 59 -8.98 5.48 7.63
CA LEU A 59 -10.27 5.46 8.32
C LEU A 59 -10.12 5.15 9.82
N ASP A 60 -9.26 4.19 10.18
CA ASP A 60 -8.98 3.84 11.58
C ASP A 60 -8.33 5.02 12.34
N ILE A 61 -7.47 5.80 11.67
CA ILE A 61 -6.93 7.03 12.25
C ILE A 61 -8.06 8.04 12.51
N TYR A 62 -8.95 8.26 11.53
CA TYR A 62 -10.05 9.22 11.69
C TYR A 62 -11.10 8.78 12.72
N ALA A 63 -11.41 7.48 12.81
CA ALA A 63 -12.30 6.92 13.81
C ALA A 63 -11.72 7.10 15.23
N ASN A 64 -10.41 6.90 15.41
CA ASN A 64 -9.74 7.10 16.70
C ASN A 64 -9.60 8.58 17.08
N THR A 65 -9.52 9.50 16.12
CA THR A 65 -9.51 10.95 16.43
C THR A 65 -10.88 11.51 16.82
N ASN A 66 -11.98 10.83 16.48
CA ASN A 66 -13.35 11.28 16.80
C ASN A 66 -13.96 10.63 18.06
N LEU A 67 -13.26 9.72 18.74
CA LEU A 67 -13.71 9.12 20.01
C LEU A 67 -13.70 10.09 21.20
N PHE A 68 -13.19 11.32 21.04
CA PHE A 68 -13.22 12.38 22.07
C PHE A 68 -14.40 13.35 21.95
N MET A 69 -15.33 13.13 21.02
CA MET A 69 -16.60 13.88 20.94
C MET A 69 -17.79 12.93 21.10
N ASP A 70 -17.76 12.10 22.14
CA ASP A 70 -18.94 11.38 22.58
C ASP A 70 -19.82 12.34 23.41
N PRO A 71 -20.97 12.83 22.92
CA PRO A 71 -21.81 13.79 23.65
C PRO A 71 -22.52 13.14 24.86
N TRP A 72 -22.40 11.82 24.99
CA TRP A 72 -23.04 11.04 26.05
C TRP A 72 -22.19 10.94 27.33
N PHE A 73 -21.06 11.65 27.39
CA PHE A 73 -20.25 11.83 28.61
C PHE A 73 -20.41 13.21 29.27
N ASP A 74 -21.41 13.99 28.85
CA ASP A 74 -21.94 15.09 29.66
C ASP A 74 -23.20 14.61 30.39
N GLU A 75 -23.02 13.86 31.50
CA GLU A 75 -23.87 13.86 32.71
C GLU A 75 -23.22 13.10 33.88
#